data_AF-A0A7K9WWW0-F1
#
_entry.id   AF-A0A7K9WWW0-F1
#
_cell.length_a   1.000
_cell.length_b   1.000
_cell.length_c   1.000
_cell.angle_alpha   90.00
_cell.angle_beta   90.00
_cell.angle_gamma   90.00
#
_symmetry.space_group_name_H-M   'P 1'
#
loop_
_entity.id
_entity.type
_entity.pdbx_description
1 polymer ?
#
loop_
_entity_poly.entity_id
_entity_poly.type
_entity_poly.pdbx_seq_one_letter_code
_entity_poly.pdbx_strand_id
1 'polypeptide(L)'
;MSVDITFLGTGSAYPSPTRGASALVLRREGECWLFDCGEGTQTQLMKSHLKAGRITKIFITHLHGDHFFGLPGLLCTLSLQSSPDPNKPAVDIYGPLGLHNFIWRSMELSHSQLLFPYTVHELVPTRDQCPAEEFREFSYLNRDEGAQGRRIHLDPVENSYLLLEDEQLVLKAFRLFHRIPSFGFVVEEKPRPGKLNVQKLKDLG
;
A
#
# COMPACT_ATOMS: atom_id res chain seq x y z
N MET A 1 7.67 20.77 -4.20
CA MET A 1 6.57 19.89 -3.74
C MET A 1 6.98 19.38 -2.37
N SER A 2 6.09 19.41 -1.38
CA SER A 2 6.40 18.86 -0.06
C SER A 2 6.00 17.39 -0.05
N VAL A 3 6.93 16.54 0.36
CA VAL A 3 6.67 15.14 0.71
C VAL A 3 6.73 15.07 2.22
N ASP A 4 5.71 14.52 2.86
CA ASP A 4 5.68 14.34 4.30
C ASP A 4 5.19 12.96 4.69
N ILE A 5 5.64 12.49 5.85
CA ILE A 5 5.28 11.19 6.42
C ILE A 5 4.55 11.43 7.74
N THR A 6 3.40 10.80 7.89
CA THR A 6 2.64 10.78 9.14
C THR A 6 2.56 9.35 9.66
N PHE A 7 3.08 9.11 10.85
CA PHE A 7 2.94 7.83 11.54
C PHE A 7 1.56 7.76 12.22
N LEU A 8 0.79 6.73 11.88
CA LEU A 8 -0.51 6.46 12.50
C LEU A 8 -0.39 5.42 13.61
N GLY A 9 0.55 4.48 13.45
CA GLY A 9 0.93 3.54 14.49
C GLY A 9 2.39 3.11 14.36
N THR A 10 2.96 2.76 15.51
CA THR A 10 4.40 2.49 15.72
C THR A 10 4.62 1.36 16.72
N GLY A 11 3.56 0.63 17.06
CA GLY A 11 3.61 -0.55 17.92
C GLY A 11 4.00 -1.79 17.11
N SER A 12 4.60 -2.76 17.80
CA SER A 12 4.95 -4.07 17.24
C SER A 12 3.93 -5.11 17.67
N ALA A 13 3.58 -6.05 16.79
CA ALA A 13 2.72 -7.22 17.03
C ALA A 13 1.24 -6.94 17.34
N TYR A 14 0.89 -5.87 18.04
CA TYR A 14 -0.50 -5.50 18.36
C TYR A 14 -0.62 -4.01 18.73
N PRO A 15 -1.82 -3.40 18.59
CA PRO A 15 -2.05 -2.03 19.05
C PRO A 15 -2.11 -1.96 20.58
N SER A 16 -1.68 -0.84 21.13
CA SER A 16 -1.78 -0.46 22.53
C SER A 16 -2.43 0.92 22.68
N PRO A 17 -2.89 1.31 23.88
CA PRO A 17 -3.43 2.65 24.10
C PRO A 17 -2.47 3.79 23.71
N THR A 18 -1.16 3.56 23.79
CA THR A 18 -0.12 4.57 23.51
C THR A 18 0.47 4.47 22.10
N ARG A 19 0.34 3.33 21.43
CA ARG A 19 0.91 3.08 20.09
C ARG A 19 -0.02 2.16 19.31
N GLY A 20 -0.60 2.66 18.22
CA GLY A 20 -1.34 1.82 17.27
C GLY A 20 -0.44 0.81 16.56
N ALA A 21 -1.05 -0.21 15.96
CA ALA A 21 -0.37 -1.18 15.10
C ALA A 21 0.21 -0.51 13.84
N SER A 22 1.06 -1.22 13.10
CA SER A 22 1.83 -0.66 11.96
C SER A 22 0.93 0.02 10.93
N ALA A 23 1.14 1.33 10.75
CA ALA A 23 0.57 2.14 9.70
C ALA A 23 1.28 3.49 9.59
N LEU A 24 1.66 3.88 8.38
CA LEU A 24 2.17 5.21 8.07
C LEU A 24 1.57 5.71 6.75
N VAL A 25 1.44 7.02 6.62
CA VAL A 25 0.98 7.66 5.38
C VAL A 25 2.09 8.52 4.82
N LEU A 26 2.42 8.29 3.55
CA LEU A 26 3.20 9.20 2.73
C LEU A 26 2.23 10.13 2.00
N ARG A 27 2.38 11.44 2.19
CA ARG A 27 1.58 12.44 1.48
C ARG A 27 2.44 13.15 0.43
N ARG A 28 1.92 13.22 -0.79
CA ARG A 28 2.56 13.88 -1.94
C ARG A 28 1.48 14.41 -2.85
N GLU A 29 1.61 15.67 -3.29
CA GLU A 29 0.69 16.30 -4.27
C GLU A 29 -0.80 16.23 -3.87
N GLY A 30 -1.09 16.15 -2.57
CA GLY A 30 -2.46 16.02 -2.05
C GLY A 30 -3.02 14.60 -2.07
N GLU A 31 -2.29 13.62 -2.61
CA GLU A 31 -2.57 12.20 -2.48
C GLU A 31 -1.97 11.64 -1.18
N CYS A 32 -2.63 10.63 -0.63
CA CYS A 32 -2.15 9.86 0.51
C CYS A 32 -1.90 8.42 0.08
N TRP A 33 -0.70 7.92 0.36
CA TRP A 33 -0.32 6.54 0.16
C TRP A 33 -0.11 5.90 1.52
N LEU A 34 -0.89 4.86 1.81
CA LEU A 34 -0.86 4.18 3.10
C LEU A 34 0.08 2.98 3.02
N PHE A 35 1.02 2.86 3.95
CA PHE A 35 1.89 1.70 4.11
C PHE A 35 1.55 1.01 5.42
N ASP A 36 1.18 -0.27 5.29
CA ASP A 36 0.51 -1.11 6.28
C ASP A 36 -0.81 -0.53 6.81
N CYS A 37 -1.66 -1.43 7.30
CA CYS A 37 -2.97 -1.11 7.82
C CYS A 37 -3.33 -2.07 8.97
N GLY A 38 -2.55 -2.00 10.05
CA GLY A 38 -2.83 -2.73 11.28
C GLY A 38 -4.19 -2.36 11.90
N GLU A 39 -4.65 -3.18 12.85
CA GLU A 39 -5.92 -2.93 13.54
C GLU A 39 -5.98 -1.53 14.17
N GLY A 40 -7.11 -0.83 14.01
CA GLY A 40 -7.31 0.53 14.50
C GLY A 40 -6.78 1.66 13.60
N THR A 41 -6.14 1.35 12.46
CA THR A 41 -5.60 2.36 11.54
C THR A 41 -6.63 3.39 11.10
N GLN A 42 -7.87 2.98 10.81
CA GLN A 42 -8.97 3.89 10.46
C GLN A 42 -9.25 4.94 11.55
N THR A 43 -9.18 4.55 12.82
CA THR A 43 -9.42 5.47 13.94
C THR A 43 -8.23 6.39 14.14
N GLN A 44 -7.00 5.90 13.93
CA GLN A 44 -5.80 6.73 13.95
C GLN A 44 -5.81 7.76 12.82
N LEU A 45 -6.31 7.40 11.63
CA LEU A 45 -6.56 8.35 10.53
C LEU A 45 -7.53 9.45 10.96
N MET A 46 -8.68 9.09 11.57
CA MET A 46 -9.68 10.05 12.03
C MET A 46 -9.16 11.03 13.10
N LYS A 47 -8.21 10.60 13.94
CA LYS A 47 -7.55 11.45 14.94
C LYS A 47 -6.46 12.34 14.32
N SER A 48 -5.98 12.00 13.14
CA SER A 48 -4.93 12.74 12.44
C SER A 48 -5.50 13.92 11.65
N HIS A 49 -4.61 14.72 11.07
CA HIS A 49 -4.99 15.80 10.15
C HIS A 49 -5.25 15.31 8.71
N LEU A 50 -5.09 14.00 8.45
CA LEU A 50 -5.26 13.40 7.14
C LEU A 50 -6.73 13.10 6.84
N LYS A 51 -7.09 13.06 5.56
CA LYS A 51 -8.43 12.69 5.10
C LYS A 51 -8.38 11.32 4.44
N ALA A 52 -9.14 10.36 4.97
CA ALA A 52 -9.16 8.99 4.45
C ALA A 52 -9.53 8.95 2.94
N GLY A 53 -10.48 9.79 2.50
CA GLY A 53 -10.85 9.90 1.08
C GLY A 53 -9.75 10.40 0.12
N ARG A 54 -8.56 10.79 0.61
CA ARG A 54 -7.38 11.10 -0.20
C ARG A 54 -6.45 9.90 -0.39
N ILE A 55 -6.77 8.75 0.21
CA ILE A 55 -6.00 7.51 0.01
C ILE A 55 -6.24 6.99 -1.40
N THR A 56 -5.18 6.98 -2.21
CA THR A 56 -5.20 6.48 -3.59
C THR A 56 -4.48 5.15 -3.73
N LYS A 57 -3.52 4.87 -2.84
CA LYS A 57 -2.72 3.65 -2.86
C LYS A 57 -2.49 3.09 -1.45
N ILE A 58 -2.50 1.77 -1.33
CA ILE A 58 -2.24 1.03 -0.09
C ILE A 58 -1.15 -0.01 -0.37
N PHE A 59 -0.16 -0.12 0.51
CA PHE A 59 0.97 -1.03 0.41
C PHE A 59 1.07 -1.87 1.67
N ILE A 60 0.92 -3.18 1.55
CA ILE A 60 1.04 -4.12 2.68
C ILE A 60 2.40 -4.81 2.59
N THR A 61 3.21 -4.68 3.64
CA THR A 61 4.56 -5.26 3.69
C THR A 61 4.54 -6.77 3.81
N HIS A 62 3.67 -7.31 4.67
CA HIS A 62 3.51 -8.74 4.90
C HIS A 62 2.17 -9.08 5.57
N LEU A 63 1.78 -10.36 5.56
CA LEU A 63 0.47 -10.83 6.05
C LEU A 63 0.48 -11.25 7.54
N HIS A 64 1.17 -10.50 8.41
CA HIS A 64 0.91 -10.58 9.85
C HIS A 64 -0.19 -9.60 10.24
N GLY A 65 -1.05 -9.99 11.18
CA GLY A 65 -2.28 -9.25 11.47
C GLY A 65 -2.09 -7.79 11.84
N ASP A 66 -1.01 -7.45 12.53
CA ASP A 66 -0.63 -6.10 12.91
C ASP A 66 -0.24 -5.19 11.73
N HIS A 67 -0.19 -5.72 10.51
CA HIS A 67 0.08 -4.98 9.28
C HIS A 67 -1.12 -4.92 8.32
N PHE A 68 -2.19 -5.69 8.50
CA PHE A 68 -3.32 -5.68 7.54
C PHE A 68 -4.73 -5.95 8.10
N PHE A 69 -4.89 -6.33 9.38
CA PHE A 69 -6.23 -6.63 9.93
C PHE A 69 -7.16 -5.40 9.98
N GLY A 70 -6.61 -4.18 9.98
CA GLY A 70 -7.41 -2.97 9.88
C GLY A 70 -7.97 -2.69 8.48
N LEU A 71 -7.48 -3.40 7.46
CA LEU A 71 -7.78 -3.09 6.06
C LEU A 71 -9.27 -3.24 5.71
N PRO A 72 -10.00 -4.31 6.08
CA PRO A 72 -11.41 -4.43 5.77
C PRO A 72 -12.24 -3.28 6.38
N GLY A 73 -11.97 -2.95 7.65
CA GLY A 73 -12.64 -1.83 8.33
C GLY A 73 -12.36 -0.49 7.64
N LEU A 74 -11.10 -0.22 7.31
CA LEU A 74 -10.72 1.00 6.59
C LEU A 74 -11.47 1.12 5.26
N LEU A 75 -11.53 0.06 4.44
CA LEU A 75 -12.24 0.08 3.17
C LEU A 75 -13.73 0.37 3.33
N CYS A 76 -14.38 -0.24 4.32
CA CYS A 76 -15.78 0.06 4.64
C CYS A 76 -15.97 1.52 5.06
N THR A 77 -15.09 2.07 5.90
CA THR A 77 -15.14 3.49 6.27
C THR A 77 -14.92 4.42 5.08
N LEU A 78 -13.97 4.10 4.19
CA LEU A 78 -13.76 4.85 2.95
C LEU A 78 -15.02 4.85 2.08
N SER A 79 -15.71 3.72 2.01
CA SER A 79 -16.96 3.57 1.24
C SER A 79 -18.06 4.48 1.81
N LEU A 80 -18.28 4.44 3.13
CA LEU A 80 -19.29 5.25 3.82
C LEU A 80 -19.02 6.76 3.72
N GLN A 81 -17.75 7.16 3.55
CA GLN A 81 -17.35 8.55 3.35
C GLN A 81 -17.30 8.95 1.87
N SER A 82 -17.54 8.01 0.95
CA SER A 82 -17.54 8.27 -0.48
C SER A 82 -18.95 8.53 -0.97
N SER A 83 -19.11 9.49 -1.89
CA SER A 83 -20.29 9.55 -2.73
C SER A 83 -20.09 8.60 -3.92
N PRO A 84 -21.16 7.94 -4.41
CA PRO A 84 -21.09 7.17 -5.65
C PRO A 84 -20.64 8.08 -6.80
N ASP A 85 -19.46 7.80 -7.36
CA ASP A 85 -18.91 8.51 -8.49
C ASP A 85 -18.33 7.49 -9.47
N PRO A 86 -18.97 7.29 -10.65
CA PRO A 86 -18.52 6.32 -11.64
C PRO A 86 -17.16 6.67 -12.26
N ASN A 87 -16.69 7.92 -12.11
CA ASN A 87 -15.39 8.37 -12.61
C ASN A 87 -14.31 8.32 -11.53
N LYS A 88 -14.63 7.91 -10.30
CA LYS A 88 -13.66 7.83 -9.22
C LYS A 88 -12.58 6.78 -9.56
N PRO A 89 -11.29 7.16 -9.55
CA PRO A 89 -10.21 6.21 -9.76
C PRO A 89 -10.25 5.08 -8.75
N ALA A 90 -9.82 3.89 -9.16
CA ALA A 90 -9.68 2.76 -8.27
C ALA A 90 -8.60 3.02 -7.21
N VAL A 91 -8.82 2.54 -5.99
CA VAL A 91 -7.77 2.45 -4.98
C VAL A 91 -6.88 1.25 -5.32
N ASP A 92 -5.61 1.49 -5.60
CA ASP A 92 -4.65 0.42 -5.86
C ASP A 92 -4.10 -0.12 -4.53
N ILE A 93 -4.20 -1.43 -4.33
CA ILE A 93 -3.74 -2.12 -3.13
C ILE A 93 -2.66 -3.12 -3.55
N TYR A 94 -1.43 -2.93 -3.06
CA TYR A 94 -0.30 -3.79 -3.32
C TYR A 94 0.05 -4.57 -2.06
N GLY A 95 0.33 -5.86 -2.19
CA GLY A 95 0.79 -6.66 -1.07
C GLY A 95 1.07 -8.11 -1.45
N PRO A 96 1.39 -8.99 -0.48
CA PRO A 96 1.72 -10.37 -0.76
C PRO A 96 0.54 -11.16 -1.33
N LEU A 97 0.86 -12.23 -2.06
CA LEU A 97 -0.09 -13.22 -2.53
C LEU A 97 -1.02 -13.70 -1.40
N GLY A 98 -2.33 -13.59 -1.59
CA GLY A 98 -3.37 -13.94 -0.63
C GLY A 98 -4.16 -12.73 -0.10
N LEU A 99 -3.62 -11.52 -0.27
CA LEU A 99 -4.27 -10.28 0.15
C LEU A 99 -5.61 -10.07 -0.58
N HIS A 100 -5.69 -10.38 -1.88
CA HIS A 100 -6.94 -10.23 -2.63
C HIS A 100 -8.06 -11.08 -2.02
N ASN A 101 -7.77 -12.36 -1.79
CA ASN A 101 -8.73 -13.31 -1.24
C ASN A 101 -9.18 -12.92 0.18
N PHE A 102 -8.26 -12.37 0.99
CA PHE A 102 -8.62 -11.85 2.31
C PHE A 102 -9.61 -10.70 2.22
N ILE A 103 -9.35 -9.71 1.38
CA ILE A 103 -10.23 -8.54 1.21
C ILE A 103 -11.58 -8.99 0.65
N TRP A 104 -11.57 -9.75 -0.45
CA TRP A 104 -12.79 -10.23 -1.13
C TRP A 104 -13.71 -10.98 -0.17
N ARG A 105 -13.20 -12.03 0.49
CA ARG A 105 -14.01 -12.84 1.43
C ARG A 105 -14.48 -12.02 2.61
N SER A 106 -13.67 -11.08 3.09
CA SER A 106 -14.07 -10.19 4.19
C SER A 106 -15.28 -9.33 3.79
N MET A 107 -15.23 -8.72 2.60
CA MET A 107 -16.33 -7.91 2.06
C MET A 107 -17.58 -8.74 1.77
N GLU A 108 -17.40 -9.93 1.18
CA GLU A 108 -18.48 -10.87 0.86
C GLU A 108 -19.21 -11.32 2.13
N LEU A 109 -18.46 -11.82 3.12
CA LEU A 109 -19.02 -12.34 4.38
C LEU A 109 -19.72 -11.26 5.20
N SER A 110 -19.20 -10.02 5.19
CA SER A 110 -19.81 -8.91 5.91
C SER A 110 -20.90 -8.20 5.11
N HIS A 111 -21.30 -8.73 3.95
CA HIS A 111 -22.27 -8.11 3.04
C HIS A 111 -21.95 -6.63 2.71
N SER A 112 -20.67 -6.30 2.65
CA SER A 112 -20.19 -4.93 2.48
C SER A 112 -19.98 -4.61 1.00
N GLN A 113 -20.82 -3.73 0.47
CA GLN A 113 -20.71 -3.22 -0.90
C GLN A 113 -19.94 -1.89 -0.89
N LEU A 114 -18.75 -1.89 -1.50
CA LEU A 114 -17.93 -0.68 -1.59
C LEU A 114 -18.45 0.24 -2.70
N LEU A 115 -18.62 1.53 -2.38
CA LEU A 115 -19.09 2.58 -3.29
C LEU A 115 -17.97 3.15 -4.18
N PHE A 116 -16.81 2.51 -4.20
CA PHE A 116 -15.65 2.90 -5.00
C PHE A 116 -14.94 1.64 -5.51
N PRO A 117 -14.31 1.70 -6.69
CA PRO A 117 -13.53 0.58 -7.20
C PRO A 117 -12.20 0.43 -6.44
N TYR A 118 -11.72 -0.80 -6.30
CA TYR A 118 -10.37 -1.09 -5.81
C TYR A 118 -9.74 -2.20 -6.65
N THR A 119 -8.41 -2.18 -6.76
CA THR A 119 -7.64 -3.18 -7.51
C THR A 119 -6.56 -3.75 -6.61
N VAL A 120 -6.41 -5.08 -6.55
CA VAL A 120 -5.38 -5.72 -5.72
C VAL A 120 -4.28 -6.30 -6.61
N HIS A 121 -3.06 -5.78 -6.45
CA HIS A 121 -1.85 -6.27 -7.08
C HIS A 121 -1.05 -7.11 -6.10
N GLU A 122 -0.81 -8.37 -6.44
CA GLU A 122 -0.18 -9.33 -5.53
C GLU A 122 1.27 -9.58 -5.92
N LEU A 123 2.19 -9.30 -4.99
CA LEU A 123 3.61 -9.61 -5.10
C LEU A 123 3.82 -11.09 -4.82
N VAL A 124 4.48 -11.78 -5.75
CA VAL A 124 4.77 -13.22 -5.63
C VAL A 124 6.07 -13.39 -4.83
N PRO A 125 6.00 -13.94 -3.60
CA PRO A 125 7.19 -14.11 -2.78
C PRO A 125 8.07 -15.26 -3.27
N THR A 126 9.30 -15.29 -2.78
CA THR A 126 10.27 -16.37 -3.00
C THR A 126 10.59 -17.09 -1.69
N ARG A 127 11.05 -18.34 -1.79
CA ARG A 127 11.27 -19.23 -0.63
C ARG A 127 12.37 -18.75 0.33
N ASP A 128 13.32 -17.97 -0.15
CA ASP A 128 14.42 -17.39 0.61
C ASP A 128 14.04 -16.17 1.46
N GLN A 129 12.76 -15.78 1.51
CA GLN A 129 12.26 -14.69 2.34
C GLN A 129 11.89 -15.11 3.77
N CYS A 130 11.88 -16.40 4.08
CA CYS A 130 11.56 -16.90 5.42
C CYS A 130 12.21 -18.27 5.69
N PRO A 131 12.19 -18.76 6.94
CA PRO A 131 12.58 -20.14 7.24
C PRO A 131 11.79 -21.14 6.39
N ALA A 132 12.43 -22.24 5.99
CA ALA A 132 11.86 -23.19 5.05
C ALA A 132 10.57 -23.86 5.59
N GLU A 133 10.53 -24.08 6.90
CA GLU A 133 9.40 -24.61 7.65
C GLU A 133 8.21 -23.64 7.77
N GLU A 134 8.45 -22.34 7.62
CA GLU A 134 7.40 -21.30 7.69
C GLU A 134 6.83 -20.95 6.31
N PHE A 135 7.55 -21.28 5.22
CA PHE A 135 7.09 -21.01 3.87
C PHE A 135 5.86 -21.86 3.53
N ARG A 136 4.75 -21.19 3.19
CA ARG A 136 3.53 -21.87 2.73
C ARG A 136 3.38 -21.74 1.24
N GLU A 137 3.12 -22.86 0.59
CA GLU A 137 2.75 -22.88 -0.82
C GLU A 137 1.38 -22.22 -1.01
N PHE A 138 1.27 -21.42 -2.07
CA PHE A 138 0.09 -20.59 -2.33
C PHE A 138 -0.90 -21.26 -3.28
N SER A 139 -0.83 -22.58 -3.42
CA SER A 139 -1.63 -23.37 -4.37
C SER A 139 -3.14 -23.32 -4.11
N TYR A 140 -3.56 -23.01 -2.88
CA TYR A 140 -4.96 -22.82 -2.51
C TYR A 140 -5.52 -21.43 -2.86
N LEU A 141 -4.67 -20.51 -3.32
CA LEU A 141 -5.09 -19.19 -3.77
C LEU A 141 -5.47 -19.27 -5.26
N ASN A 142 -6.56 -19.99 -5.52
CA ASN A 142 -7.29 -19.79 -6.76
C ASN A 142 -7.82 -18.35 -6.74
N ARG A 143 -7.54 -17.63 -7.82
CA ARG A 143 -8.07 -16.30 -8.03
C ARG A 143 -9.32 -16.49 -8.87
N ASP A 144 -10.43 -15.89 -8.45
CA ASP A 144 -11.67 -15.98 -9.23
C ASP A 144 -11.45 -15.42 -10.64
N GLU A 145 -12.07 -16.07 -11.62
CA GLU A 145 -12.13 -15.60 -13.00
C GLU A 145 -12.87 -14.25 -13.03
N GLY A 146 -12.10 -13.15 -13.00
CA GLY A 146 -12.64 -11.78 -12.98
C GLY A 146 -11.93 -10.83 -12.00
N ALA A 147 -11.09 -11.33 -11.10
CA ALA A 147 -10.34 -10.49 -10.17
C ALA A 147 -9.38 -9.52 -10.88
N GLN A 148 -9.67 -8.22 -10.76
CA GLN A 148 -8.84 -7.15 -11.33
C GLN A 148 -7.54 -6.99 -10.53
N GLY A 149 -6.41 -6.84 -11.24
CA GLY A 149 -5.08 -6.58 -10.67
C GLY A 149 -4.00 -7.55 -11.16
N ARG A 150 -2.74 -7.23 -10.88
CA ARG A 150 -1.57 -7.93 -11.45
C ARG A 150 -0.94 -8.88 -10.44
N ARG A 151 -0.46 -10.04 -10.89
CA ARG A 151 0.55 -10.80 -10.16
C ARG A 151 1.92 -10.27 -10.56
N ILE A 152 2.66 -9.74 -9.59
CA ILE A 152 3.94 -9.07 -9.81
C ILE A 152 5.03 -10.02 -9.37
N HIS A 153 5.87 -10.43 -10.31
CA HIS A 153 6.99 -11.34 -10.09
C HIS A 153 8.28 -10.57 -9.88
N LEU A 154 9.22 -11.19 -9.17
CA LEU A 154 10.57 -10.65 -9.00
C LEU A 154 11.27 -10.58 -10.35
N ASP A 155 11.83 -9.43 -10.68
CA ASP A 155 12.83 -9.34 -11.73
C ASP A 155 14.17 -9.87 -11.17
N PRO A 156 14.73 -10.96 -11.72
CA PRO A 156 15.95 -11.55 -11.20
C PRO A 156 17.21 -10.72 -11.49
N VAL A 157 17.17 -9.82 -12.49
CA VAL A 157 18.29 -8.95 -12.85
C VAL A 157 18.32 -7.74 -11.92
N GLU A 158 17.17 -7.08 -11.76
CA GLU A 158 17.03 -5.90 -10.90
C GLU A 158 16.86 -6.24 -9.41
N ASN A 159 16.66 -7.53 -9.09
CA ASN A 159 16.34 -8.05 -7.76
C ASN A 159 15.22 -7.26 -7.05
N SER A 160 14.21 -6.84 -7.81
CA SER A 160 13.11 -6.01 -7.34
C SER A 160 11.81 -6.29 -8.09
N TYR A 161 10.71 -5.78 -7.55
CA TYR A 161 9.37 -5.85 -8.16
C TYR A 161 8.98 -4.45 -8.62
N LEU A 162 8.76 -4.25 -9.91
CA LEU A 162 8.27 -2.97 -10.42
C LEU A 162 6.76 -2.85 -10.15
N LEU A 163 6.37 -1.91 -9.29
CA LEU A 163 4.96 -1.71 -8.92
C LEU A 163 4.29 -0.66 -9.80
N LEU A 164 4.96 0.48 -9.99
CA LEU A 164 4.48 1.60 -10.79
C LEU A 164 5.67 2.38 -11.32
N GLU A 165 5.55 2.90 -12.53
CA GLU A 165 6.45 3.90 -13.07
C GLU A 165 5.63 4.90 -13.87
N ASP A 166 5.79 6.18 -13.54
CA ASP A 166 5.19 7.29 -14.28
C ASP A 166 6.26 8.35 -14.65
N GLU A 167 5.86 9.50 -15.16
CA GLU A 167 6.77 10.57 -15.55
C GLU A 167 7.53 11.19 -14.37
N GLN A 168 7.02 11.05 -13.15
CA GLN A 168 7.49 11.74 -11.96
C GLN A 168 8.21 10.82 -10.98
N LEU A 169 7.88 9.53 -10.91
CA LEU A 169 8.45 8.61 -9.94
C LEU A 169 8.52 7.15 -10.44
N VAL A 170 9.34 6.39 -9.73
CA VAL A 170 9.41 4.93 -9.82
C VAL A 170 9.09 4.35 -8.44
N LEU A 171 8.22 3.34 -8.42
CA LEU A 171 7.86 2.61 -7.22
C LEU A 171 8.24 1.15 -7.38
N LYS A 172 9.14 0.68 -6.51
CA LYS A 172 9.60 -0.71 -6.48
C LYS A 172 9.34 -1.35 -5.12
N ALA A 173 9.26 -2.67 -5.08
CA ALA A 173 9.42 -3.44 -3.86
C ALA A 173 10.66 -4.32 -3.92
N PHE A 174 11.16 -4.74 -2.77
CA PHE A 174 12.27 -5.67 -2.63
C PHE A 174 12.00 -6.66 -1.50
N ARG A 175 12.69 -7.79 -1.55
CA ARG A 175 12.50 -8.92 -0.64
C ARG A 175 13.19 -8.66 0.71
N LEU A 176 12.51 -8.96 1.80
CA LEU A 176 13.07 -9.01 3.16
C LEU A 176 12.97 -10.43 3.72
N PHE A 177 13.92 -10.78 4.59
CA PHE A 177 13.87 -12.01 5.38
C PHE A 177 13.09 -11.77 6.67
N HIS A 178 12.07 -12.59 6.93
CA HIS A 178 11.23 -12.52 8.14
C HIS A 178 10.59 -13.88 8.42
N ARG A 179 9.77 -14.01 9.48
CA ARG A 179 9.03 -15.24 9.81
C ARG A 179 8.12 -15.72 8.67
N ILE A 180 7.42 -14.78 8.03
CA ILE A 180 6.71 -14.99 6.76
C ILE A 180 7.30 -14.05 5.70
N PRO A 181 7.13 -14.32 4.39
CA PRO A 181 7.66 -13.44 3.36
C PRO A 181 7.22 -11.98 3.55
N SER A 182 8.19 -11.08 3.51
CA SER A 182 7.99 -9.65 3.74
C SER A 182 8.68 -8.81 2.67
N PHE A 183 8.14 -7.62 2.43
CA PHE A 183 8.61 -6.70 1.41
C PHE A 183 8.93 -5.33 1.99
N GLY A 184 10.03 -4.74 1.51
CA GLY A 184 10.28 -3.31 1.62
C GLY A 184 9.84 -2.59 0.36
N PHE A 185 9.53 -1.30 0.47
CA PHE A 185 9.12 -0.47 -0.66
C PHE A 185 10.08 0.71 -0.86
N VAL A 186 10.37 1.03 -2.11
CA VAL A 186 11.21 2.16 -2.52
C VAL A 186 10.37 3.08 -3.39
N VAL A 187 10.17 4.31 -2.91
CA VAL A 187 9.54 5.40 -3.65
C VAL A 187 10.65 6.34 -4.10
N GLU A 188 10.95 6.37 -5.40
CA GLU A 188 12.02 7.18 -5.97
C GLU A 188 11.44 8.26 -6.88
N GLU A 189 11.65 9.54 -6.54
CA GLU A 189 11.25 10.66 -7.41
C GLU A 189 12.28 10.83 -8.53
N LYS A 190 11.81 10.88 -9.78
CA LYS A 190 12.67 11.09 -10.96
C LYS A 190 13.30 12.48 -10.92
N PRO A 191 14.53 12.64 -11.46
CA PRO A 191 15.16 13.95 -11.56
C PRO A 191 14.26 14.96 -12.27
N ARG A 192 13.96 16.06 -11.59
CA ARG A 192 13.21 17.17 -12.20
C ARG A 192 14.16 18.14 -12.88
N PRO A 193 13.75 18.74 -14.03
CA PRO A 193 14.49 19.85 -14.61
C PRO A 193 14.71 20.93 -13.54
N GLY A 194 15.96 21.36 -13.39
CA GLY A 194 16.30 22.44 -12.48
C GLY A 194 15.56 23.72 -12.85
N LYS A 195 15.24 24.57 -11.86
CA LYS A 195 14.74 25.91 -12.16
C LYS A 195 15.84 26.71 -12.85
N LEU A 196 15.46 27.52 -13.83
CA LEU A 196 16.37 28.49 -14.42
C LEU A 196 16.97 29.35 -13.30
N ASN A 197 18.31 29.38 -13.22
CA ASN A 197 18.98 30.28 -12.31
C ASN A 197 18.93 31.69 -12.91
N VAL A 198 17.87 32.43 -12.58
CA VAL A 198 17.62 33.78 -13.08
C VAL A 198 18.78 34.71 -12.78
N GLN A 199 19.44 34.55 -11.62
CA GLN A 199 20.58 35.37 -11.26
C GLN A 199 21.77 35.10 -12.19
N LYS A 200 22.14 33.83 -12.37
CA LYS A 200 23.21 33.44 -13.29
C LYS A 200 22.92 33.84 -14.73
N LEU A 201 21.65 33.85 -15.14
CA LEU A 201 21.24 34.33 -16.46
C LEU A 201 21.48 35.83 -16.61
N LYS A 202 21.07 36.63 -15.61
CA LYS A 202 21.32 38.08 -15.57
C LYS A 202 22.80 38.42 -15.57
N ASP A 203 23.62 37.60 -14.90
CA ASP A 203 25.07 37.79 -14.84
C ASP A 203 25.75 37.51 -16.20
N LEU A 204 25.06 36.83 -17.14
CA LEU A 204 25.56 36.51 -18.49
C LEU A 204 25.16 37.52 -19.57
N GLY A 205 24.34 38.52 -19.25
CA GLY A 205 23.84 39.57 -20.17
C GLY A 205 22.51 39.24 -20.83
#